data_AF-A0A7C3VVS0-F1
#
_entry.id   AF-A0A7C3VVS0-F1
#
_cell.length_a   1.000
_cell.length_b   1.000
_cell.length_c   1.000
_cell.angle_alpha   90.00
_cell.angle_beta   90.00
_cell.angle_gamma   90.00
#
_symmetry.space_group_name_H-M   'P 1'
#
loop_
_entity.id
_entity.type
_entity.pdbx_description
1 polymer ?
#
loop_
_entity_poly.entity_id
_entity_poly.type
_entity_poly.pdbx_seq_one_letter_code
_entity_poly.pdbx_strand_id
1 'polypeptide(L)'
;MARIRINPEQVRAVAREFRRESEACQAILNRIHSQVHGIQWEGMSKIKFLGEYEQWQARMRQYINSLNAIAAQLERVAVQFARADYQQMS
;
A
#
# COMPACT_ATOMS: atom_id res chain seq x y z
N MET A 1 10.51 -31.88 -12.07
CA MET A 1 9.87 -30.56 -11.90
C MET A 1 10.72 -29.74 -10.94
N ALA A 2 11.26 -28.60 -11.37
CA ALA A 2 12.11 -27.76 -10.52
C ALA A 2 11.25 -27.17 -9.39
N ARG A 3 11.54 -27.57 -8.15
CA ARG A 3 10.91 -27.02 -6.96
C ARG A 3 11.41 -25.59 -6.82
N ILE A 4 10.57 -24.61 -7.17
CA ILE A 4 10.90 -23.20 -6.92
C ILE A 4 11.03 -23.06 -5.40
N ARG A 5 12.28 -23.03 -4.90
CA ARG A 5 12.61 -22.72 -3.51
C ARG A 5 12.44 -21.22 -3.34
N ILE A 6 11.22 -20.79 -3.10
CA ILE A 6 10.95 -19.41 -2.68
C ILE A 6 11.40 -19.30 -1.23
N ASN A 7 12.39 -18.45 -0.94
CA ASN A 7 12.85 -18.21 0.42
C ASN A 7 11.79 -17.34 1.16
N PRO A 8 11.19 -17.82 2.26
CA PRO A 8 10.19 -17.06 3.04
C PRO A 8 10.69 -15.67 3.45
N GLU A 9 11.98 -15.53 3.77
CA GLU A 9 12.55 -14.24 4.17
C GLU A 9 12.62 -13.24 3.02
N GLN A 10 12.85 -13.69 1.79
CA GLN A 10 12.81 -12.83 0.61
C GLN A 10 11.39 -12.32 0.37
N VAL A 11 10.38 -13.18 0.52
CA VAL A 11 8.97 -12.78 0.39
C VAL A 11 8.58 -11.78 1.46
N ARG A 12 9.02 -12.00 2.71
CA ARG A 12 8.82 -11.03 3.81
C ARG A 12 9.51 -9.70 3.54
N ALA A 13 10.69 -9.71 2.94
CA ALA A 13 11.39 -8.48 2.56
C ALA A 13 10.60 -7.65 1.55
N VAL A 14 10.06 -8.30 0.51
CA VAL A 14 9.19 -7.62 -0.46
C VAL A 14 7.92 -7.10 0.21
N ALA A 15 7.28 -7.89 1.08
CA ALA A 15 6.09 -7.44 1.82
C ALA A 15 6.35 -6.20 2.68
N ARG A 16 7.53 -6.10 3.31
CA ARG A 16 7.96 -4.91 4.05
C ARG A 16 8.12 -3.70 3.14
N GLU A 17 8.67 -3.87 1.95
CA GLU A 17 8.82 -2.77 0.99
C GLU A 17 7.45 -2.23 0.53
N PHE A 18 6.50 -3.11 0.22
CA PHE A 18 5.13 -2.67 -0.12
C PHE A 18 4.46 -1.89 1.01
N ARG A 19 4.67 -2.28 2.29
CA ARG A 19 4.17 -1.52 3.44
C ARG A 19 4.83 -0.15 3.53
N ARG A 20 6.15 -0.09 3.39
CA ARG A 20 6.92 1.16 3.43
C ARG A 20 6.44 2.13 2.35
N GLU A 21 6.24 1.66 1.13
CA GLU A 21 5.72 2.47 0.03
C GLU A 21 4.28 2.94 0.29
N SER A 22 3.44 2.09 0.89
CA SER A 22 2.10 2.49 1.32
C SER A 22 2.13 3.61 2.37
N GLU A 23 3.02 3.52 3.36
CA GLU A 23 3.19 4.53 4.40
C GLU A 23 3.70 5.86 3.82
N ALA A 24 4.68 5.80 2.91
CA ALA A 24 5.17 6.97 2.18
C ALA A 24 4.05 7.64 1.37
N CYS A 25 3.25 6.85 0.64
CA CYS A 25 2.10 7.35 -0.11
C CYS A 25 1.08 8.02 0.81
N GLN A 26 0.80 7.43 1.98
CA GLN A 26 -0.13 8.01 2.96
C GLN A 26 0.38 9.34 3.52
N ALA A 27 1.68 9.44 3.81
CA ALA A 27 2.30 10.69 4.28
C ALA A 27 2.21 11.80 3.21
N ILE A 28 2.47 11.46 1.95
CA ILE A 28 2.33 12.39 0.81
C ILE A 28 0.89 12.87 0.69
N LEU A 29 -0.09 11.96 0.74
CA LEU A 29 -1.51 12.30 0.65
C LEU A 29 -1.95 13.24 1.76
N ASN A 30 -1.52 12.99 3.00
CA ASN A 30 -1.81 13.85 4.15
C ASN A 30 -1.22 15.25 3.97
N ARG A 31 0.02 15.36 3.47
CA ARG A 31 0.68 16.63 3.19
C ARG A 31 -0.07 17.44 2.12
N ILE A 32 -0.42 16.80 1.00
CA ILE A 32 -1.15 17.45 -0.10
C ILE A 32 -2.52 17.94 0.40
N HIS A 33 -3.21 17.12 1.20
CA HIS A 33 -4.49 17.48 1.79
C HIS A 33 -4.40 18.74 2.65
N SER A 34 -3.44 18.79 3.58
CA SER A 34 -3.17 19.99 4.37
C SER A 34 -2.90 21.23 3.52
N GLN A 35 -2.10 21.09 2.45
CA GLN A 35 -1.78 22.20 1.56
C GLN A 35 -3.02 22.71 0.81
N VAL A 36 -3.83 21.81 0.25
CA VAL A 36 -5.06 22.18 -0.47
C VAL A 36 -6.04 22.92 0.43
N HIS A 37 -6.21 22.48 1.68
CA HIS A 37 -7.08 23.15 2.64
C HIS A 37 -6.51 24.47 3.18
N GLY A 38 -5.19 24.68 3.08
CA GLY A 38 -4.52 25.91 3.52
C GLY A 38 -4.53 27.06 2.51
N ILE A 39 -4.93 26.81 1.26
CA ILE A 39 -4.98 27.85 0.24
C ILE A 39 -6.19 28.76 0.49
N GLN A 40 -5.94 30.07 0.64
CA GLN A 40 -7.01 31.07 0.60
C GLN A 40 -7.53 31.19 -0.83
N TRP A 41 -8.58 30.41 -1.09
CA TRP A 41 -9.28 30.36 -2.37
C TRP A 41 -10.77 30.53 -2.10
N GLU A 42 -11.45 31.32 -2.93
CA GLU A 42 -12.90 31.59 -2.88
C GLU A 42 -13.54 31.46 -4.28
N GLY A 43 -14.87 31.31 -4.31
CA GLY A 43 -15.65 31.27 -5.55
C GLY A 43 -15.98 29.87 -6.07
N MET A 44 -16.75 29.81 -7.18
CA MET A 44 -17.25 28.55 -7.77
C MET A 44 -16.14 27.63 -8.28
N SER A 45 -14.99 28.16 -8.69
CA SER A 45 -13.85 27.35 -9.16
C SER A 45 -13.26 26.49 -8.03
N LYS A 46 -13.26 26.99 -6.79
CA LYS A 46 -12.88 26.20 -5.61
C LYS A 46 -13.80 25.02 -5.38
N ILE A 47 -15.12 25.25 -5.46
CA ILE A 47 -16.12 24.20 -5.21
C ILE A 47 -15.93 23.06 -6.21
N LYS A 48 -15.75 23.39 -7.49
CA LYS A 48 -15.47 22.39 -8.53
C LYS A 48 -14.18 21.61 -8.26
N PHE A 49 -13.10 22.32 -7.96
CA PHE A 49 -11.81 21.69 -7.66
C PHE A 49 -11.88 20.78 -6.43
N LEU A 50 -12.52 21.21 -5.34
CA LEU A 50 -12.65 20.39 -4.14
C LEU A 50 -13.42 19.09 -4.42
N GLY A 51 -14.49 19.16 -5.24
CA GLY A 51 -15.21 17.95 -5.66
C GLY A 51 -14.35 16.99 -6.51
N GLU A 52 -13.54 17.51 -7.43
CA GLU A 52 -12.59 16.69 -8.20
C GLU A 52 -11.49 16.12 -7.30
N TYR A 53 -10.98 16.93 -6.37
CA TYR A 53 -9.94 16.58 -5.43
C TYR A 53 -10.36 15.45 -4.49
N GLU A 54 -11.59 15.47 -3.96
CA GLU A 54 -12.14 14.38 -3.14
C GLU A 54 -12.16 13.05 -3.91
N GLN A 55 -12.55 13.08 -5.20
CA GLN A 55 -12.55 11.89 -6.04
C GLN A 55 -11.13 11.35 -6.27
N TRP A 56 -10.16 12.23 -6.51
CA TRP A 56 -8.76 11.82 -6.63
C TRP A 56 -8.22 11.27 -5.30
N GLN A 57 -8.58 11.88 -4.17
CA GLN A 57 -8.19 11.40 -2.84
C GLN A 57 -8.75 10.00 -2.56
N ALA A 58 -9.98 9.70 -2.99
CA ALA A 58 -10.56 8.37 -2.90
C ALA A 58 -9.76 7.34 -3.73
N ARG A 59 -9.38 7.66 -4.97
CA ARG A 59 -8.56 6.78 -5.82
C ARG A 59 -7.17 6.54 -5.24
N MET A 60 -6.53 7.57 -4.69
CA MET A 60 -5.24 7.44 -4.03
C MET A 60 -5.32 6.56 -2.77
N ARG A 61 -6.39 6.69 -1.98
CA ARG A 61 -6.64 5.79 -0.84
C ARG A 61 -6.85 4.33 -1.29
N GLN A 62 -7.54 4.10 -2.41
CA GLN A 62 -7.68 2.76 -2.98
C GLN A 62 -6.31 2.18 -3.40
N TYR A 63 -5.42 2.99 -3.97
CA TYR A 63 -4.07 2.56 -4.32
C TYR A 63 -3.26 2.13 -3.07
N ILE A 64 -3.28 2.92 -2.00
CA ILE A 64 -2.67 2.59 -0.70
C ILE A 64 -3.24 1.27 -0.15
N ASN A 65 -4.56 1.08 -0.22
CA ASN A 65 -5.20 -0.16 0.22
C ASN A 65 -4.72 -1.37 -0.60
N SER A 66 -4.52 -1.22 -1.91
CA SER A 66 -3.97 -2.27 -2.77
C SER A 66 -2.54 -2.64 -2.38
N LEU A 67 -1.68 -1.66 -2.07
CA LEU A 67 -0.31 -1.92 -1.60
C LEU A 67 -0.32 -2.74 -0.29
N ASN A 68 -1.18 -2.35 0.66
CA ASN A 68 -1.34 -3.07 1.93
C ASN A 68 -1.91 -4.49 1.72
N ALA A 69 -2.86 -4.67 0.81
CA ALA A 69 -3.41 -5.97 0.49
C ALA A 69 -2.35 -6.91 -0.11
N ILE A 70 -1.52 -6.40 -1.02
CA ILE A 70 -0.39 -7.15 -1.60
C ILE A 70 0.60 -7.55 -0.51
N ALA A 71 1.01 -6.61 0.36
CA ALA A 71 1.91 -6.90 1.47
C ALA A 71 1.36 -8.02 2.39
N ALA A 72 0.10 -7.91 2.78
CA ALA A 72 -0.56 -8.90 3.63
C ALA A 72 -0.63 -10.27 2.94
N GLN A 73 -0.87 -10.32 1.63
CA GLN A 73 -0.87 -11.57 0.87
C GLN A 73 0.54 -12.19 0.82
N LEU A 74 1.57 -11.39 0.58
CA LEU A 74 2.97 -11.86 0.58
C LEU A 74 3.37 -12.42 1.96
N GLU A 75 2.95 -11.81 3.05
CA GLU A 75 3.17 -12.35 4.40
C GLU A 75 2.49 -13.70 4.61
N ARG A 76 1.23 -13.86 4.18
CA ARG A 76 0.53 -15.15 4.27
C ARG A 76 1.27 -16.22 3.47
N VAL A 77 1.75 -15.87 2.28
CA VAL A 77 2.55 -16.76 1.43
C VAL A 77 3.83 -17.18 2.16
N ALA A 78 4.58 -16.24 2.74
CA ALA A 78 5.79 -16.55 3.49
C ALA A 78 5.54 -17.48 4.69
N VAL A 79 4.42 -17.27 5.41
CA VAL A 79 4.02 -18.15 6.53
C VAL A 79 3.71 -19.57 6.04
N GLN A 80 2.99 -19.71 4.93
CA GLN A 80 2.66 -21.02 4.37
C GLN A 80 3.92 -21.78 3.93
N PHE A 81 4.85 -21.11 3.25
CA PHE A 81 6.12 -21.73 2.85
C PHE A 81 6.96 -22.16 4.06
N ALA A 82 7.10 -21.31 5.07
CA ALA A 82 7.85 -21.67 6.28
C ALA A 82 7.25 -22.88 7.02
N ARG A 83 5.92 -23.01 7.05
CA ARG A 83 5.24 -24.17 7.64
C ARG A 83 5.45 -25.44 6.81
N ALA A 84 5.34 -25.35 5.49
CA ALA A 84 5.53 -26.47 4.58
C ALA A 84 6.97 -27.00 4.61
N ASP A 85 7.96 -26.10 4.71
CA ASP A 85 9.37 -26.49 4.89
C ASP A 85 9.59 -27.17 6.25
N TYR A 86 8.99 -26.66 7.33
CA TYR A 86 9.07 -27.29 8.67
C TYR A 86 8.49 -28.71 8.69
N GLN A 87 7.32 -28.93 8.08
CA GLN A 87 6.66 -30.24 8.01
C GLN A 87 7.40 -31.28 7.14
N GLN A 88 8.30 -30.85 6.25
CA GLN A 88 9.13 -31.75 5.45
C GLN A 88 10.45 -32.12 6.13
N MET A 89 10.82 -31.42 7.19
CA MET A 89 12.03 -31.68 7.99
C MET A 89 11.75 -32.51 9.25
N SER A 90 10.47 -32.70 9.62
CA SER A 90 9.99 -33.62 10.68
C SER A 90 9.65 -34.99 10.12
#